data_AF-A0A7X8HEQ5-F1
#
_entry.id   AF-A0A7X8HEQ5-F1
#
_cell.length_a   1.000
_cell.length_b   1.000
_cell.length_c   1.000
_cell.angle_alpha   90.00
_cell.angle_beta   90.00
_cell.angle_gamma   90.00
#
_symmetry.space_group_name_H-M   'P 1'
#
loop_
_entity.id
_entity.type
_entity.pdbx_description
1 polymer ?
#
loop_
_entity_poly.entity_id
_entity_poly.type
_entity_poly.pdbx_seq_one_letter_code
_entity_poly.pdbx_strand_id
1 'polypeptide(L)'
;MVRFLAVLLSLLVAGGASVAQDTKAIIETFQRNFVRSSLGTKLELLREAAGYEGVDMGPLYETAVKFVLGNANLLESDPVMRDIAIVSAQMIRKYKYAPAAESLWDMFQTFRENAVRVPILQALGDTAQDNPRLIERLNAYLGAQTTLFRSGSQPDYPTLEACIEALGRLGDGSSFPVLFSAFVAGYKADLTRKAAEALAGLKGDYHGYLIQVIERNTALEKRAALDAGLSNQNFTGDQRAALAEAALTAGIQYSSGNAVETEAVRDMRYTAVRELTERKWQRASPAAIRHFYDVLSLYNRSQAPKSALLEAVACLGSMGTPEAAQTLALYLQLINTETEQGKVFDEQIVMAVIRNLGILGDKVAFDYLLYIGYLKYPDSIKKAAKDALQNLKW
;
A
#
# COMPACT_ATOMS: atom_id res chain seq x y z
N MET A 1 -21.84 -41.65 41.19
CA MET A 1 -21.69 -40.94 39.90
C MET A 1 -20.26 -40.53 39.57
N VAL A 2 -19.47 -40.00 40.51
CA VAL A 2 -18.08 -39.51 40.23
C VAL A 2 -17.11 -40.60 39.72
N ARG A 3 -17.23 -41.85 40.19
CA ARG A 3 -16.36 -42.96 39.75
C ARG A 3 -16.66 -43.49 38.34
N PHE A 4 -17.88 -43.31 37.83
CA PHE A 4 -18.24 -43.74 36.47
C PHE A 4 -17.79 -42.72 35.40
N LEU A 5 -17.74 -41.42 35.75
CA LEU A 5 -17.24 -40.37 34.86
C LEU A 5 -15.73 -40.46 34.61
N ALA A 6 -14.95 -40.86 35.63
CA ALA A 6 -13.50 -40.98 35.53
C ALA A 6 -13.04 -42.16 34.64
N VAL A 7 -13.81 -43.25 34.59
CA VAL A 7 -13.55 -44.42 33.73
C VAL A 7 -13.89 -44.11 32.27
N LEU A 8 -14.95 -43.35 32.00
CA LEU A 8 -15.28 -42.92 30.63
C LEU A 8 -14.24 -41.92 30.06
N LEU A 9 -13.72 -41.01 30.89
CA LEU A 9 -12.70 -40.04 30.47
C LEU A 9 -11.34 -40.69 30.18
N SER A 10 -10.98 -41.75 30.93
CA SER A 10 -9.73 -42.49 30.70
C SER A 10 -9.80 -43.45 29.50
N LEU A 11 -10.98 -44.00 29.18
CA LEU A 11 -11.20 -44.78 27.95
C LEU A 11 -11.24 -43.91 26.67
N LEU A 12 -11.72 -42.67 26.77
CA LEU A 12 -11.66 -41.68 25.66
C LEU A 12 -10.23 -41.18 25.39
N VAL A 13 -9.40 -41.04 26.43
CA VAL A 13 -7.98 -40.69 26.29
C VAL A 13 -7.13 -41.87 25.79
N ALA A 14 -7.46 -43.10 26.21
CA ALA A 14 -6.75 -44.31 25.75
C ALA A 14 -7.06 -44.67 24.28
N GLY A 15 -8.29 -44.44 23.81
CA GLY A 15 -8.66 -44.66 22.41
C GLY A 15 -8.02 -43.69 21.42
N GLY A 16 -7.70 -42.46 21.85
CA GLY A 16 -6.95 -41.50 21.03
C GLY A 16 -5.44 -41.79 20.96
N ALA A 17 -4.88 -42.40 22.01
CA ALA A 17 -3.45 -42.70 22.09
C ALA A 17 -3.02 -43.85 21.16
N SER A 18 -3.86 -44.87 20.96
CA SER A 18 -3.55 -46.00 20.05
C SER A 18 -3.55 -45.59 18.58
N VAL A 19 -4.56 -44.82 18.14
CA VAL A 19 -4.67 -44.33 16.74
C VAL A 19 -3.54 -43.36 16.39
N ALA A 20 -3.13 -42.51 17.33
CA ALA A 20 -1.99 -41.60 17.14
C ALA A 20 -0.65 -42.37 17.04
N GLN A 21 -0.50 -43.47 17.79
CA GLN A 21 0.69 -44.32 17.75
C GLN A 21 0.84 -45.05 16.41
N ASP A 22 -0.27 -45.58 15.87
CA ASP A 22 -0.28 -46.25 14.56
C ASP A 22 0.02 -45.26 13.41
N THR A 23 -0.57 -44.07 13.46
CA THR A 23 -0.33 -43.00 12.47
C THR A 23 1.15 -42.59 12.41
N LYS A 24 1.79 -42.41 13.57
CA LYS A 24 3.21 -42.06 13.65
C LYS A 24 4.11 -43.18 13.13
N ALA A 25 3.80 -44.43 13.46
CA ALA A 25 4.56 -45.59 12.99
C ALA A 25 4.53 -45.73 11.45
N ILE A 26 3.39 -45.43 10.83
CA ILE A 26 3.23 -45.39 9.37
C ILE A 26 4.16 -44.33 8.78
N ILE A 27 4.11 -43.09 9.28
CA ILE A 27 4.93 -41.98 8.77
C ILE A 27 6.43 -42.30 8.90
N GLU A 28 6.87 -42.81 10.06
CA GLU A 28 8.27 -43.19 10.28
C GLU A 28 8.74 -44.30 9.33
N THR A 29 7.85 -45.25 8.99
CA THR A 29 8.14 -46.32 8.03
C THR A 29 8.36 -45.74 6.63
N PHE A 30 7.47 -44.85 6.17
CA PHE A 30 7.62 -44.17 4.89
C PHE A 30 8.89 -43.31 4.85
N GLN A 31 9.20 -42.55 5.91
CA GLN A 31 10.42 -41.73 5.98
C GLN A 31 11.69 -42.59 5.92
N ARG A 32 11.71 -43.73 6.64
CA ARG A 32 12.86 -44.65 6.63
C ARG A 32 13.08 -45.27 5.25
N ASN A 33 12.00 -45.70 4.60
CA ASN A 33 12.05 -46.25 3.25
C ASN A 33 12.43 -45.18 2.22
N PHE A 34 11.93 -43.96 2.41
CA PHE A 34 12.28 -42.82 1.58
C PHE A 34 13.79 -42.56 1.66
N VAL A 35 14.39 -42.46 2.84
CA VAL A 35 15.84 -42.18 2.97
C VAL A 35 16.71 -43.24 2.29
N ARG A 36 16.36 -44.53 2.42
CA ARG A 36 17.19 -45.65 1.94
C ARG A 36 17.06 -45.99 0.45
N SER A 37 16.08 -45.42 -0.23
CA SER A 37 15.71 -45.82 -1.59
C SER A 37 16.38 -44.98 -2.69
N SER A 38 16.35 -45.51 -3.92
CA SER A 38 16.81 -44.81 -5.14
C SER A 38 15.92 -43.61 -5.47
N LEU A 39 16.39 -42.69 -6.32
CA LEU A 39 15.63 -41.48 -6.67
C LEU A 39 14.26 -41.79 -7.30
N GLY A 40 14.17 -42.79 -8.19
CA GLY A 40 12.90 -43.22 -8.77
C GLY A 40 11.96 -43.81 -7.72
N THR A 41 12.48 -44.67 -6.85
CA THR A 41 11.71 -45.28 -5.76
C THR A 41 11.23 -44.24 -4.74
N LYS A 42 12.00 -43.17 -4.48
CA LYS A 42 11.57 -42.05 -3.63
C LYS A 42 10.30 -41.40 -4.19
N LEU A 43 10.24 -41.15 -5.49
CA LEU A 43 9.06 -40.56 -6.13
C LEU A 43 7.83 -41.49 -6.06
N GLU A 44 8.03 -42.79 -6.28
CA GLU A 44 6.96 -43.79 -6.16
C GLU A 44 6.39 -43.85 -4.73
N LEU A 45 7.26 -43.85 -3.70
CA LEU A 45 6.84 -43.84 -2.30
C LEU A 45 6.01 -42.60 -1.95
N LEU A 46 6.35 -41.42 -2.48
CA LEU A 46 5.56 -40.20 -2.27
C LEU A 46 4.19 -40.29 -2.95
N ARG A 47 4.12 -40.89 -4.14
CA ARG A 47 2.84 -41.09 -4.86
C ARG A 47 1.95 -42.10 -4.15
N GLU A 48 2.53 -43.17 -3.62
CA GLU A 48 1.81 -44.17 -2.81
C GLU A 48 1.26 -43.55 -1.52
N ALA A 49 2.09 -42.79 -0.80
CA ALA A 49 1.70 -42.10 0.42
C ALA A 49 0.56 -41.09 0.19
N ALA A 50 0.43 -40.52 -1.02
CA ALA A 50 -0.64 -39.58 -1.35
C ALA A 50 -2.05 -40.21 -1.35
N GLY A 51 -2.12 -41.54 -1.53
CA GLY A 51 -3.35 -42.33 -1.51
C GLY A 51 -3.80 -42.78 -0.11
N TYR A 52 -2.99 -42.57 0.94
CA TYR A 52 -3.38 -42.87 2.31
C TYR A 52 -4.34 -41.80 2.85
N GLU A 53 -5.56 -42.21 3.15
CA GLU A 53 -6.58 -41.38 3.81
C GLU A 53 -6.50 -41.51 5.33
N GLY A 54 -6.82 -40.45 6.06
CA GLY A 54 -6.85 -40.45 7.53
C GLY A 54 -5.49 -40.28 8.23
N VAL A 55 -4.39 -40.21 7.48
CA VAL A 55 -3.03 -39.94 7.99
C VAL A 55 -2.49 -38.63 7.41
N ASP A 56 -2.06 -37.71 8.28
CA ASP A 56 -1.34 -36.50 7.85
C ASP A 56 0.10 -36.87 7.48
N MET A 57 0.32 -37.03 6.18
CA MET A 57 1.63 -37.37 5.62
C MET A 57 2.53 -36.12 5.43
N GLY A 58 2.14 -34.94 5.90
CA GLY A 58 2.93 -33.70 5.86
C GLY A 58 4.40 -33.86 6.25
N PRO A 59 4.75 -34.54 7.36
CA PRO A 59 6.15 -34.75 7.76
C PRO A 59 6.99 -35.56 6.76
N LEU A 60 6.37 -36.48 5.99
CA LEU A 60 7.05 -37.22 4.92
C LEU A 60 7.41 -36.28 3.77
N TYR A 61 6.47 -35.44 3.35
CA TYR A 61 6.71 -34.49 2.26
C TYR A 61 7.69 -33.39 2.67
N GLU A 62 7.69 -32.95 3.93
CA GLU A 62 8.75 -32.07 4.44
C GLU A 62 10.13 -32.75 4.36
N THR A 63 10.20 -34.04 4.69
CA THR A 63 11.45 -34.84 4.55
C THR A 63 11.91 -34.87 3.09
N ALA A 64 10.97 -35.02 2.15
CA ALA A 64 11.26 -34.97 0.73
C ALA A 64 11.74 -33.59 0.27
N VAL A 65 11.12 -32.49 0.75
CA VAL A 65 11.61 -31.12 0.48
C VAL A 65 13.04 -30.94 1.01
N LYS A 66 13.34 -31.39 2.23
CA LYS A 66 14.70 -31.32 2.80
C LYS A 66 15.70 -32.14 2.02
N PHE A 67 15.30 -33.31 1.52
CA PHE A 67 16.11 -34.10 0.60
C PHE A 67 16.37 -33.35 -0.71
N VAL A 68 15.34 -32.68 -1.26
CA VAL A 68 15.47 -31.88 -2.48
C VAL A 68 16.51 -30.77 -2.27
N LEU A 69 16.37 -30.01 -1.19
CA LEU A 69 17.27 -28.91 -0.83
C LEU A 69 18.71 -29.39 -0.61
N GLY A 70 18.89 -30.50 0.11
CA GLY A 70 20.21 -31.04 0.41
C GLY A 70 20.99 -31.55 -0.80
N ASN A 71 20.31 -31.82 -1.93
CA ASN A 71 20.92 -32.35 -3.14
C ASN A 71 20.76 -31.43 -4.37
N ALA A 72 20.24 -30.22 -4.19
CA ALA A 72 19.91 -29.31 -5.29
C ALA A 72 21.10 -29.04 -6.23
N ASN A 73 22.29 -28.74 -5.68
CA ASN A 73 23.48 -28.44 -6.49
C ASN A 73 23.95 -29.60 -7.38
N LEU A 74 23.57 -30.84 -7.05
CA LEU A 74 24.00 -32.04 -7.77
C LEU A 74 22.97 -32.48 -8.80
N LEU A 75 21.68 -32.14 -8.59
CA LEU A 75 20.55 -32.75 -9.30
C LEU A 75 19.52 -31.71 -9.78
N GLU A 76 19.87 -30.42 -9.87
CA GLU A 76 18.92 -29.35 -10.24
C GLU A 76 18.21 -29.61 -11.58
N SER A 77 18.91 -30.19 -12.56
CA SER A 77 18.37 -30.50 -13.89
C SER A 77 17.69 -31.87 -13.97
N ASP A 78 17.74 -32.69 -12.92
CA ASP A 78 17.19 -34.04 -12.91
C ASP A 78 15.64 -33.99 -12.95
N PRO A 79 14.99 -34.62 -13.94
CA PRO A 79 13.53 -34.63 -14.04
C PRO A 79 12.82 -35.27 -12.83
N VAL A 80 13.39 -36.34 -12.26
CA VAL A 80 12.80 -37.04 -11.11
C VAL A 80 12.90 -36.17 -9.86
N MET A 81 14.00 -35.43 -9.70
CA MET A 81 14.16 -34.47 -8.61
C MET A 81 13.11 -33.35 -8.67
N ARG A 82 12.83 -32.85 -9.88
CA ARG A 82 11.77 -31.86 -10.11
C ARG A 82 10.39 -32.42 -9.78
N ASP A 83 10.09 -33.66 -10.20
CA ASP A 83 8.84 -34.33 -9.85
C ASP A 83 8.67 -34.52 -8.33
N ILE A 84 9.73 -34.88 -7.62
CA ILE A 84 9.73 -34.99 -6.15
C ILE A 84 9.39 -33.63 -5.53
N ALA A 85 10.01 -32.55 -6.00
CA ALA A 85 9.76 -31.20 -5.50
C ALA A 85 8.29 -30.78 -5.71
N ILE A 86 7.75 -31.02 -6.92
CA ILE A 86 6.37 -30.68 -7.28
C ILE A 86 5.37 -31.47 -6.43
N VAL A 87 5.52 -32.81 -6.37
CA VAL A 87 4.62 -33.67 -5.56
C VAL A 87 4.68 -33.28 -4.10
N SER A 88 5.87 -33.02 -3.56
CA SER A 88 6.03 -32.64 -2.15
C SER A 88 5.31 -31.31 -1.85
N ALA A 89 5.46 -30.29 -2.70
CA ALA A 89 4.77 -29.02 -2.52
C ALA A 89 3.24 -29.18 -2.60
N GLN A 90 2.74 -29.92 -3.59
CA GLN A 90 1.29 -30.17 -3.75
C GLN A 90 0.71 -30.91 -2.54
N MET A 91 1.43 -31.90 -2.01
CA MET A 91 0.94 -32.67 -0.89
C MET A 91 1.05 -31.90 0.44
N ILE A 92 2.12 -31.12 0.66
CA ILE A 92 2.19 -30.19 1.80
C ILE A 92 0.99 -29.24 1.79
N ARG A 93 0.63 -28.71 0.61
CA ARG A 93 -0.58 -27.90 0.43
C ARG A 93 -1.86 -28.67 0.78
N LYS A 94 -2.03 -29.89 0.27
CA LYS A 94 -3.19 -30.76 0.54
C LYS A 94 -3.40 -30.95 2.04
N TYR A 95 -2.33 -31.22 2.78
CA TYR A 95 -2.36 -31.43 4.23
C TYR A 95 -2.31 -30.11 5.04
N LYS A 96 -2.08 -28.97 4.39
CA LYS A 96 -1.86 -27.67 5.04
C LYS A 96 -0.77 -27.73 6.11
N TYR A 97 0.31 -28.46 5.83
CA TYR A 97 1.35 -28.76 6.82
C TYR A 97 2.27 -27.55 7.03
N ALA A 98 1.87 -26.67 7.96
CA ALA A 98 2.56 -25.41 8.28
C ALA A 98 4.06 -25.53 8.60
N PRO A 99 4.56 -26.57 9.31
CA PRO A 99 5.99 -26.67 9.64
C PRO A 99 6.92 -26.67 8.42
N ALA A 100 6.43 -27.08 7.25
CA ALA A 100 7.22 -27.10 6.02
C ALA A 100 7.35 -25.74 5.32
N ALA A 101 6.68 -24.68 5.80
CA ALA A 101 6.61 -23.39 5.09
C ALA A 101 7.99 -22.75 4.83
N GLU A 102 8.93 -22.81 5.79
CA GLU A 102 10.29 -22.31 5.58
C GLU A 102 11.05 -23.13 4.53
N SER A 103 10.95 -24.46 4.61
CA SER A 103 11.60 -25.35 3.62
C SER A 103 11.01 -25.17 2.22
N LEU A 104 9.71 -24.89 2.10
CA LEU A 104 9.08 -24.52 0.84
C LEU A 104 9.65 -23.21 0.30
N TRP A 105 9.83 -22.19 1.14
CA TRP A 105 10.45 -20.93 0.73
C TRP A 105 11.89 -21.12 0.24
N ASP A 106 12.69 -21.91 0.96
CA ASP A 106 14.05 -22.23 0.53
C ASP A 106 14.03 -22.93 -0.84
N MET A 107 13.11 -23.87 -1.04
CA MET A 107 12.97 -24.58 -2.32
C MET A 107 12.56 -23.63 -3.46
N PHE A 108 11.70 -22.63 -3.17
CA PHE A 108 11.35 -21.58 -4.13
C PHE A 108 12.55 -20.70 -4.53
N GLN A 109 13.47 -20.46 -3.60
CA GLN A 109 14.70 -19.69 -3.86
C GLN A 109 15.69 -20.48 -4.71
N THR A 110 15.79 -21.80 -4.47
CA THR A 110 16.66 -22.72 -5.20
C THR A 110 16.25 -22.87 -6.66
N PHE A 111 15.01 -23.27 -6.92
CA PHE A 111 14.56 -23.51 -8.29
C PHE A 111 14.14 -22.22 -8.99
N ARG A 112 14.41 -22.10 -10.30
CA ARG A 112 14.02 -20.94 -11.12
C ARG A 112 12.84 -21.21 -12.06
N GLU A 113 12.60 -22.47 -12.39
CA GLU A 113 11.54 -22.91 -13.31
C GLU A 113 10.13 -22.71 -12.72
N ASN A 114 9.20 -22.20 -13.52
CA ASN A 114 7.83 -21.92 -13.08
C ASN A 114 7.04 -23.20 -12.70
N ALA A 115 7.33 -24.33 -13.36
CA ALA A 115 6.73 -25.62 -13.08
C ALA A 115 6.92 -26.07 -11.62
N VAL A 116 8.05 -25.69 -11.01
CA VAL A 116 8.36 -25.98 -9.60
C VAL A 116 7.88 -24.85 -8.69
N ARG A 117 8.08 -23.59 -9.10
CA ARG A 117 7.74 -22.41 -8.28
C ARG A 117 6.25 -22.23 -8.03
N VAL A 118 5.42 -22.48 -9.03
CA VAL A 118 3.96 -22.28 -8.94
C VAL A 118 3.34 -23.17 -7.86
N PRO A 119 3.57 -24.51 -7.85
CA PRO A 119 3.11 -25.37 -6.76
C PRO A 119 3.60 -24.94 -5.37
N ILE A 120 4.83 -24.45 -5.26
CA ILE A 120 5.39 -23.98 -3.99
C ILE A 120 4.67 -22.73 -3.48
N LEU A 121 4.47 -21.73 -4.33
CA LEU A 121 3.74 -20.51 -3.96
C LEU A 121 2.29 -20.83 -3.56
N GLN A 122 1.64 -21.74 -4.30
CA GLN A 122 0.31 -22.21 -3.94
C GLN A 122 0.29 -22.89 -2.56
N ALA A 123 1.30 -23.69 -2.24
CA ALA A 123 1.45 -24.30 -0.92
C ALA A 123 1.66 -23.26 0.18
N LEU A 124 2.57 -22.30 -0.05
CA LEU A 124 2.84 -21.20 0.88
C LEU A 124 1.59 -20.37 1.19
N GLY A 125 0.71 -20.15 0.20
CA GLY A 125 -0.58 -19.48 0.40
C GLY A 125 -1.51 -20.16 1.41
N ASP A 126 -1.34 -21.47 1.61
CA ASP A 126 -2.14 -22.28 2.54
C ASP A 126 -1.39 -22.63 3.84
N THR A 127 -0.05 -22.49 3.88
CA THR A 127 0.78 -22.90 5.02
C THR A 127 1.46 -21.75 5.78
N ALA A 128 1.55 -20.55 5.21
CA ALA A 128 2.32 -19.44 5.78
C ALA A 128 1.49 -18.43 6.62
N GLN A 129 0.22 -18.72 6.90
CA GLN A 129 -0.72 -17.78 7.55
C GLN A 129 -0.19 -17.20 8.88
N ASP A 130 0.44 -18.03 9.72
CA ASP A 130 0.98 -17.62 11.02
C ASP A 130 2.49 -17.31 10.98
N ASN A 131 3.05 -17.07 9.80
CA ASN A 131 4.48 -16.76 9.64
C ASN A 131 4.68 -15.37 8.99
N PRO A 132 4.72 -14.29 9.80
CA PRO A 132 4.91 -12.93 9.31
C PRO A 132 6.19 -12.74 8.50
N ARG A 133 7.26 -13.47 8.84
CA ARG A 133 8.54 -13.40 8.12
C ARG A 133 8.42 -13.94 6.69
N LEU A 134 7.65 -15.01 6.49
CA LEU A 134 7.39 -15.54 5.14
C LEU A 134 6.47 -14.63 4.34
N ILE A 135 5.47 -14.03 4.99
CA ILE A 135 4.60 -13.03 4.35
C ILE A 135 5.44 -11.85 3.87
N GLU A 136 6.34 -11.32 4.72
CA GLU A 136 7.28 -10.25 4.35
C GLU A 136 8.15 -10.63 3.14
N ARG A 137 8.65 -11.88 3.10
CA ARG A 137 9.46 -12.39 1.97
C ARG A 137 8.66 -12.51 0.68
N LEU A 138 7.40 -12.96 0.75
CA LEU A 138 6.49 -12.99 -0.40
C LEU A 138 6.18 -11.56 -0.89
N ASN A 139 5.96 -10.63 0.03
CA ASN A 139 5.75 -9.22 -0.29
C ASN A 139 6.99 -8.62 -0.98
N ALA A 140 8.18 -8.89 -0.45
CA ALA A 140 9.43 -8.47 -1.06
C ALA A 140 9.63 -9.04 -2.46
N TYR A 141 9.28 -10.32 -2.67
CA TYR A 141 9.34 -10.95 -3.99
C TYR A 141 8.39 -10.26 -4.99
N LEU A 142 7.11 -10.06 -4.63
CA LEU A 142 6.14 -9.40 -5.50
C LEU A 142 6.55 -7.95 -5.82
N GLY A 143 7.02 -7.20 -4.81
CA GLY A 143 7.53 -5.84 -4.98
C GLY A 143 8.73 -5.78 -5.93
N ALA A 144 9.68 -6.73 -5.81
CA ALA A 144 10.81 -6.83 -6.72
C ALA A 144 10.37 -7.14 -8.16
N GLN A 145 9.44 -8.09 -8.37
CA GLN A 145 8.92 -8.40 -9.72
C GLN A 145 8.22 -7.18 -10.35
N THR A 146 7.46 -6.44 -9.56
CA THR A 146 6.75 -5.23 -10.02
C THR A 146 7.72 -4.11 -10.38
N THR A 147 8.80 -3.96 -9.62
CA THR A 147 9.87 -3.01 -9.95
C THR A 147 10.57 -3.38 -11.25
N LEU A 148 10.90 -4.66 -11.44
CA LEU A 148 11.52 -5.16 -12.68
C LEU A 148 10.62 -4.98 -13.90
N PHE A 149 9.31 -5.21 -13.75
CA PHE A 149 8.35 -4.97 -14.83
C PHE A 149 8.34 -3.51 -15.28
N ARG A 150 8.35 -2.58 -14.32
CA ARG A 150 8.39 -1.13 -14.63
C ARG A 150 9.68 -0.71 -15.31
N SER A 151 10.79 -1.39 -15.05
CA SER A 151 12.05 -1.16 -15.78
C SER A 151 12.07 -1.79 -17.18
N GLY A 152 10.98 -2.40 -17.64
CA GLY A 152 10.85 -2.99 -18.98
C GLY A 152 11.14 -4.49 -19.06
N SER A 153 11.42 -5.16 -17.94
CA SER A 153 11.66 -6.61 -17.93
C SER A 153 10.35 -7.37 -18.03
N GLN A 154 10.33 -8.47 -18.79
CA GLN A 154 9.17 -9.35 -18.86
C GLN A 154 9.11 -10.26 -17.62
N PRO A 155 8.01 -10.24 -16.85
CA PRO A 155 7.86 -11.10 -15.69
C PRO A 155 7.49 -12.52 -16.12
N ASP A 156 7.86 -13.50 -15.30
CA ASP A 156 7.31 -14.85 -15.41
C ASP A 156 5.87 -14.85 -14.86
N TYR A 157 4.92 -14.61 -15.77
CA TYR A 157 3.50 -14.44 -15.42
C TYR A 157 2.93 -15.58 -14.57
N PRO A 158 3.16 -16.87 -14.84
CA PRO A 158 2.66 -17.95 -13.99
C PRO A 158 3.11 -17.86 -12.52
N THR A 159 4.40 -17.59 -12.28
CA THR A 159 4.91 -17.47 -10.90
C THR A 159 4.39 -16.21 -10.23
N LEU A 160 4.33 -15.09 -10.97
CA LEU A 160 3.80 -13.83 -10.47
C LEU A 160 2.32 -13.95 -10.06
N GLU A 161 1.53 -14.62 -10.90
CA GLU A 161 0.12 -14.91 -10.65
C GLU A 161 -0.07 -15.78 -9.40
N ALA A 162 0.72 -16.86 -9.28
CA ALA A 162 0.68 -17.71 -8.10
C ALA A 162 1.07 -16.98 -6.81
N CYS A 163 1.98 -16.00 -6.88
CA CYS A 163 2.37 -15.18 -5.74
C CYS A 163 1.24 -14.23 -5.30
N ILE A 164 0.58 -13.56 -6.25
CA ILE A 164 -0.59 -12.71 -5.97
C ILE A 164 -1.71 -13.52 -5.32
N GLU A 165 -2.01 -14.71 -5.87
CA GLU A 165 -3.01 -15.61 -5.28
C GLU A 165 -2.61 -16.08 -3.88
N ALA A 166 -1.34 -16.40 -3.65
CA ALA A 166 -0.85 -16.81 -2.34
C ALA A 166 -1.04 -15.69 -1.31
N LEU A 167 -0.65 -14.46 -1.61
CA LEU A 167 -0.84 -13.31 -0.74
C LEU A 167 -2.33 -13.01 -0.48
N GLY A 168 -3.17 -13.12 -1.51
CA GLY A 168 -4.62 -12.99 -1.37
C GLY A 168 -5.24 -14.05 -0.45
N ARG A 169 -4.78 -15.31 -0.53
CA ARG A 169 -5.23 -16.39 0.37
C ARG A 169 -4.76 -16.21 1.80
N LEU A 170 -3.54 -15.70 1.99
CA LEU A 170 -3.00 -15.38 3.31
C LEU A 170 -3.81 -14.25 3.96
N GLY A 171 -4.31 -13.30 3.15
CA GLY A 171 -5.26 -12.28 3.59
C GLY A 171 -4.67 -11.24 4.56
N ASP A 172 -3.34 -11.21 4.69
CA ASP A 172 -2.62 -10.35 5.61
C ASP A 172 -2.49 -8.92 5.07
N GLY A 173 -2.93 -7.95 5.86
CA GLY A 173 -2.96 -6.54 5.47
C GLY A 173 -1.61 -5.90 5.18
N SER A 174 -0.48 -6.46 5.68
CA SER A 174 0.87 -5.99 5.31
C SER A 174 1.17 -6.20 3.82
N SER A 175 0.41 -7.07 3.14
CA SER A 175 0.51 -7.33 1.71
C SER A 175 -0.18 -6.26 0.86
N PHE A 176 -0.97 -5.37 1.48
CA PHE A 176 -1.73 -4.34 0.74
C PHE A 176 -0.84 -3.47 -0.16
N PRO A 177 0.27 -2.86 0.32
CA PRO A 177 1.03 -1.94 -0.52
C PRO A 177 1.61 -2.61 -1.76
N VAL A 178 2.08 -3.86 -1.65
CA VAL A 178 2.67 -4.59 -2.78
C VAL A 178 1.62 -5.11 -3.75
N LEU A 179 0.45 -5.55 -3.26
CA LEU A 179 -0.68 -5.94 -4.10
C LEU A 179 -1.28 -4.73 -4.83
N PHE A 180 -1.36 -3.57 -4.16
CA PHE A 180 -1.79 -2.32 -4.77
C PHE A 180 -0.80 -1.87 -5.86
N SER A 181 0.50 -1.97 -5.58
CA SER A 181 1.56 -1.70 -6.56
C SER A 181 1.42 -2.57 -7.80
N ALA A 182 1.13 -3.88 -7.62
CA ALA A 182 0.89 -4.80 -8.72
C ALA A 182 -0.40 -4.47 -9.49
N PHE A 183 -1.47 -4.09 -8.80
CA PHE A 183 -2.74 -3.66 -9.41
C PHE A 183 -2.55 -2.46 -10.35
N VAL A 184 -1.78 -1.45 -9.94
CA VAL A 184 -1.54 -0.23 -10.74
C VAL A 184 -0.32 -0.31 -11.65
N ALA A 185 0.40 -1.43 -11.68
CA ALA A 185 1.65 -1.55 -12.43
C ALA A 185 1.48 -1.49 -13.96
N GLY A 186 0.26 -1.71 -14.48
CA GLY A 186 0.01 -1.80 -15.91
C GLY A 186 0.24 -3.21 -16.50
N TYR A 187 0.09 -4.25 -15.68
CA TYR A 187 0.09 -5.63 -16.18
C TYR A 187 -1.08 -5.92 -17.12
N LYS A 188 -1.07 -7.11 -17.76
CA LYS A 188 -2.21 -7.62 -18.52
C LYS A 188 -3.49 -7.67 -17.65
N ALA A 189 -4.64 -7.45 -18.28
CA ALA A 189 -5.94 -7.33 -17.60
C ALA A 189 -6.25 -8.48 -16.63
N ASP A 190 -5.90 -9.73 -17.00
CA ASP A 190 -6.11 -10.89 -16.12
C ASP A 190 -5.34 -10.81 -14.81
N LEU A 191 -4.09 -10.35 -14.85
CA LEU A 191 -3.25 -10.26 -13.66
C LEU A 191 -3.69 -9.08 -12.79
N THR A 192 -4.05 -7.95 -13.40
CA THR A 192 -4.65 -6.80 -12.71
C THR A 192 -5.94 -7.18 -11.99
N ARG A 193 -6.80 -7.98 -12.63
CA ARG A 193 -8.02 -8.52 -11.99
C ARG A 193 -7.69 -9.38 -10.78
N LYS A 194 -6.71 -10.28 -10.88
CA LYS A 194 -6.29 -11.12 -9.73
C LYS A 194 -5.72 -10.30 -8.59
N ALA A 195 -4.94 -9.25 -8.88
CA ALA A 195 -4.46 -8.33 -7.86
C ALA A 195 -5.64 -7.60 -7.18
N ALA A 196 -6.66 -7.18 -7.94
CA ALA A 196 -7.87 -6.56 -7.40
C ALA A 196 -8.67 -7.53 -6.50
N GLU A 197 -8.85 -8.78 -6.93
CA GLU A 197 -9.49 -9.83 -6.14
C GLU A 197 -8.72 -10.11 -4.83
N ALA A 198 -7.39 -10.18 -4.90
CA ALA A 198 -6.54 -10.36 -3.72
C ALA A 198 -6.67 -9.17 -2.74
N LEU A 199 -6.66 -7.93 -3.25
CA LEU A 199 -6.86 -6.72 -2.44
C LEU A 199 -8.23 -6.71 -1.74
N ALA A 200 -9.29 -7.13 -2.44
CA ALA A 200 -10.64 -7.18 -1.88
C ALA A 200 -10.79 -8.23 -0.77
N GLY A 201 -9.94 -9.26 -0.77
CA GLY A 201 -9.92 -10.31 0.25
C GLY A 201 -9.08 -9.97 1.50
N LEU A 202 -8.30 -8.89 1.49
CA LEU A 202 -7.45 -8.51 2.62
C LEU A 202 -8.29 -8.05 3.81
N LYS A 203 -7.92 -8.52 5.00
CA LYS A 203 -8.52 -8.06 6.25
C LYS A 203 -7.80 -6.80 6.74
N GLY A 204 -8.54 -5.88 7.35
CA GLY A 204 -7.99 -4.77 8.12
C GLY A 204 -8.45 -3.39 7.65
N ASP A 205 -7.63 -2.38 7.92
CA ASP A 205 -7.96 -0.98 7.72
C ASP A 205 -7.59 -0.50 6.32
N TYR A 206 -8.55 -0.61 5.39
CA TYR A 206 -8.38 -0.15 4.00
C TYR A 206 -8.00 1.34 3.92
N HIS A 207 -8.53 2.18 4.80
CA HIS A 207 -8.19 3.61 4.83
C HIS A 207 -6.73 3.82 5.24
N GLY A 208 -6.31 3.19 6.34
CA GLY A 208 -4.93 3.19 6.80
C GLY A 208 -3.95 2.63 5.76
N TYR A 209 -4.33 1.60 5.00
CA TYR A 209 -3.47 1.06 3.95
C TYR A 209 -3.29 2.02 2.77
N LEU A 210 -4.33 2.75 2.36
CA LEU A 210 -4.19 3.79 1.33
C LEU A 210 -3.28 4.92 1.79
N ILE A 211 -3.37 5.33 3.07
CA ILE A 211 -2.43 6.32 3.65
C ILE A 211 -0.99 5.81 3.53
N GLN A 212 -0.72 4.56 3.90
CA GLN A 212 0.63 3.97 3.80
C GLN A 212 1.17 4.01 2.37
N VAL A 213 0.33 3.69 1.36
CA VAL A 213 0.72 3.79 -0.05
C VAL A 213 1.03 5.25 -0.42
N ILE A 214 0.17 6.19 -0.05
CA ILE A 214 0.37 7.63 -0.30
C ILE A 214 1.68 8.12 0.32
N GLU A 215 2.06 7.64 1.50
CA GLU A 215 3.29 8.06 2.18
C GLU A 215 4.54 7.44 1.58
N ARG A 216 4.52 6.15 1.19
CA ARG A 216 5.76 5.38 0.96
C ARG A 216 6.03 4.98 -0.49
N ASN A 217 5.02 4.98 -1.34
CA ASN A 217 5.13 4.41 -2.69
C ASN A 217 5.54 5.45 -3.76
N THR A 218 5.65 5.02 -5.02
CA THR A 218 6.02 5.86 -6.17
C THR A 218 4.97 6.91 -6.50
N ALA A 219 5.33 7.97 -7.24
CA ALA A 219 4.42 9.07 -7.59
C ALA A 219 3.07 8.62 -8.18
N LEU A 220 3.12 7.67 -9.13
CA LEU A 220 1.91 7.14 -9.78
C LEU A 220 1.03 6.36 -8.80
N GLU A 221 1.64 5.58 -7.91
CA GLU A 221 0.92 4.83 -6.87
C GLU A 221 0.29 5.75 -5.82
N LYS A 222 1.01 6.81 -5.39
CA LYS A 222 0.47 7.80 -4.45
C LYS A 222 -0.78 8.45 -5.03
N ARG A 223 -0.72 8.87 -6.29
CA ARG A 223 -1.87 9.45 -7.01
C ARG A 223 -3.02 8.46 -7.10
N ALA A 224 -2.76 7.22 -7.56
CA ALA A 224 -3.79 6.21 -7.70
C ALA A 224 -4.45 5.86 -6.36
N ALA A 225 -3.69 5.86 -5.26
CA ALA A 225 -4.22 5.62 -3.92
C ALA A 225 -5.12 6.77 -3.43
N LEU A 226 -4.76 8.02 -3.72
CA LEU A 226 -5.64 9.16 -3.47
C LEU A 226 -6.94 9.03 -4.27
N ASP A 227 -6.83 8.80 -5.59
CA ASP A 227 -8.00 8.68 -6.49
C ASP A 227 -8.95 7.55 -6.04
N ALA A 228 -8.40 6.40 -5.65
CA ALA A 228 -9.17 5.28 -5.12
C ALA A 228 -9.90 5.63 -3.82
N GLY A 229 -9.22 6.34 -2.91
CA GLY A 229 -9.80 6.77 -1.64
C GLY A 229 -10.89 7.83 -1.79
N LEU A 230 -10.70 8.83 -2.66
CA LEU A 230 -11.69 9.88 -2.90
C LEU A 230 -12.94 9.36 -3.62
N SER A 231 -12.76 8.36 -4.49
CA SER A 231 -13.87 7.71 -5.21
C SER A 231 -14.65 6.71 -4.34
N ASN A 232 -14.13 6.35 -3.16
CA ASN A 232 -14.76 5.37 -2.28
C ASN A 232 -15.99 5.97 -1.58
N GLN A 233 -17.18 5.50 -1.95
CA GLN A 233 -18.46 5.96 -1.39
C GLN A 233 -18.63 5.61 0.10
N ASN A 234 -17.90 4.60 0.60
CA ASN A 234 -17.97 4.20 2.00
C ASN A 234 -17.10 5.08 2.91
N PHE A 235 -16.20 5.89 2.36
CA PHE A 235 -15.36 6.77 3.16
C PHE A 235 -16.12 8.02 3.59
N THR A 236 -16.00 8.33 4.89
CA THR A 236 -16.52 9.55 5.46
C THR A 236 -15.75 10.76 4.93
N GLY A 237 -16.31 11.95 5.17
CA GLY A 237 -15.62 13.18 4.80
C GLY A 237 -14.25 13.34 5.45
N ASP A 238 -14.15 13.01 6.73
CA ASP A 238 -12.89 13.10 7.48
C ASP A 238 -11.85 12.09 6.97
N GLN A 239 -12.28 10.90 6.57
CA GLN A 239 -11.38 9.90 5.98
C GLN A 239 -10.79 10.39 4.66
N ARG A 240 -11.62 10.99 3.79
CA ARG A 240 -11.14 11.60 2.54
C ARG A 240 -10.24 12.81 2.78
N ALA A 241 -10.57 13.63 3.77
CA ALA A 241 -9.72 14.75 4.18
C ALA A 241 -8.34 14.28 4.67
N ALA A 242 -8.29 13.23 5.48
CA ALA A 242 -7.03 12.64 5.97
C ALA A 242 -6.16 12.08 4.82
N LEU A 243 -6.78 11.47 3.81
CA LEU A 243 -6.06 11.01 2.60
C LEU A 243 -5.51 12.19 1.80
N ALA A 244 -6.30 13.24 1.62
CA ALA A 244 -5.86 14.46 0.96
C ALA A 244 -4.72 15.16 1.73
N GLU A 245 -4.79 15.21 3.06
CA GLU A 245 -3.72 15.73 3.93
C GLU A 245 -2.43 14.92 3.76
N ALA A 246 -2.51 13.60 3.79
CA ALA A 246 -1.38 12.71 3.56
C ALA A 246 -0.79 12.91 2.16
N ALA A 247 -1.64 13.02 1.13
CA ALA A 247 -1.22 13.20 -0.25
C ALA A 247 -0.55 14.56 -0.48
N LEU A 248 -1.10 15.64 0.09
CA LEU A 248 -0.49 16.96 0.01
C LEU A 248 0.88 16.97 0.70
N THR A 249 0.96 16.37 1.89
CA THR A 249 2.22 16.29 2.67
C THR A 249 3.28 15.50 1.93
N ALA A 250 2.94 14.30 1.44
CA ALA A 250 3.84 13.46 0.67
C ALA A 250 4.26 14.13 -0.65
N GLY A 251 3.33 14.81 -1.33
CA GLY A 251 3.59 15.50 -2.59
C GLY A 251 4.51 16.72 -2.45
N ILE A 252 4.47 17.44 -1.32
CA ILE A 252 5.40 18.56 -1.05
C ILE A 252 6.83 18.04 -0.82
N GLN A 253 6.98 16.89 -0.17
CA GLN A 253 8.29 16.30 0.11
C GLN A 253 8.88 15.56 -1.10
N TYR A 254 8.06 15.28 -2.10
CA TYR A 254 8.48 14.50 -3.26
C TYR A 254 9.33 15.33 -4.22
N SER A 255 10.47 14.77 -4.61
CA SER A 255 11.36 15.33 -5.62
C SER A 255 11.80 14.21 -6.56
N SER A 256 11.65 14.42 -7.86
CA SER A 256 12.11 13.51 -8.91
C SER A 256 12.59 14.32 -10.11
N GLY A 257 13.59 13.78 -10.82
CA GLY A 257 14.03 14.30 -12.12
C GLY A 257 13.17 13.81 -13.30
N ASN A 258 12.20 12.91 -13.04
CA ASN A 258 11.32 12.37 -14.06
C ASN A 258 10.06 13.25 -14.24
N ALA A 259 9.90 13.84 -15.43
CA ALA A 259 8.79 14.74 -15.75
C ALA A 259 7.40 14.09 -15.56
N VAL A 260 7.26 12.80 -15.86
CA VAL A 260 5.98 12.08 -15.68
C VAL A 260 5.61 11.96 -14.21
N GLU A 261 6.59 11.68 -13.35
CA GLU A 261 6.39 11.60 -11.91
C GLU A 261 6.11 12.98 -11.30
N THR A 262 6.84 14.01 -11.73
CA THR A 262 6.61 15.40 -11.32
C THR A 262 5.19 15.83 -11.66
N GLU A 263 4.70 15.51 -12.86
CA GLU A 263 3.33 15.82 -13.28
C GLU A 263 2.29 15.07 -12.44
N ALA A 264 2.48 13.77 -12.22
CA ALA A 264 1.58 12.96 -11.42
C ALA A 264 1.46 13.48 -9.97
N VAL A 265 2.58 13.88 -9.37
CA VAL A 265 2.58 14.49 -8.03
C VAL A 265 1.92 15.86 -8.03
N ARG A 266 2.14 16.67 -9.08
CA ARG A 266 1.48 17.98 -9.19
C ARG A 266 -0.04 17.84 -9.23
N ASP A 267 -0.55 16.95 -10.09
CA ASP A 267 -1.98 16.66 -10.18
C ASP A 267 -2.56 16.16 -8.84
N MET A 268 -1.83 15.27 -8.18
CA MET A 268 -2.20 14.77 -6.85
C MET A 268 -2.29 15.89 -5.83
N ARG A 269 -1.33 16.83 -5.81
CA ARG A 269 -1.33 17.99 -4.89
C ARG A 269 -2.55 18.88 -5.14
N TYR A 270 -2.89 19.19 -6.39
CA TYR A 270 -4.05 20.01 -6.69
C TYR A 270 -5.37 19.32 -6.33
N THR A 271 -5.46 18.02 -6.58
CA THR A 271 -6.63 17.21 -6.17
C THR A 271 -6.79 17.24 -4.64
N ALA A 272 -5.70 17.03 -3.91
CA ALA A 272 -5.69 17.10 -2.45
C ALA A 272 -6.10 18.50 -1.94
N VAL A 273 -5.58 19.57 -2.55
CA VAL A 273 -5.90 20.95 -2.19
C VAL A 273 -7.40 21.24 -2.34
N ARG A 274 -8.02 20.79 -3.43
CA ARG A 274 -9.47 20.97 -3.65
C ARG A 274 -10.29 20.25 -2.61
N GLU A 275 -9.95 19.00 -2.31
CA GLU A 275 -10.63 18.20 -1.30
C GLU A 275 -10.51 18.82 0.09
N LEU A 276 -9.31 19.28 0.47
CA LEU A 276 -9.07 19.96 1.75
C LEU A 276 -9.85 21.29 1.85
N THR A 277 -9.96 22.00 0.72
CA THR A 277 -10.69 23.27 0.63
C THR A 277 -12.18 23.07 0.84
N GLU A 278 -12.78 22.10 0.14
CA GLU A 278 -14.20 21.77 0.26
C GLU A 278 -14.57 21.37 1.69
N ARG A 279 -13.67 20.64 2.35
CA ARG A 279 -13.87 20.10 3.70
C ARG A 279 -13.49 21.05 4.83
N LYS A 280 -12.83 22.18 4.52
CA LYS A 280 -12.33 23.13 5.53
C LYS A 280 -11.44 22.45 6.58
N TRP A 281 -10.55 21.57 6.11
CA TRP A 281 -9.78 20.67 6.97
C TRP A 281 -8.60 21.36 7.64
N GLN A 282 -8.84 21.94 8.83
CA GLN A 282 -7.88 22.80 9.54
C GLN A 282 -6.54 22.12 9.85
N ARG A 283 -6.53 20.80 10.07
CA ARG A 283 -5.31 20.04 10.39
C ARG A 283 -4.26 20.12 9.29
N ALA A 284 -4.68 20.33 8.04
CA ALA A 284 -3.77 20.47 6.91
C ALA A 284 -3.10 21.85 6.79
N SER A 285 -3.38 22.82 7.68
CA SER A 285 -2.77 24.16 7.64
C SER A 285 -1.26 24.16 7.40
N PRO A 286 -0.43 23.35 8.09
CA PRO A 286 1.02 23.35 7.83
C PRO A 286 1.38 22.93 6.41
N ALA A 287 0.66 21.94 5.85
CA ALA A 287 0.87 21.47 4.49
C ALA A 287 0.36 22.49 3.45
N ALA A 288 -0.81 23.10 3.70
CA ALA A 288 -1.38 24.14 2.85
C ALA A 288 -0.48 25.39 2.76
N ILE A 289 0.11 25.81 3.88
CA ILE A 289 1.05 26.95 3.92
C ILE A 289 2.29 26.65 3.08
N ARG A 290 2.90 25.47 3.23
CA ARG A 290 4.05 25.07 2.41
C ARG A 290 3.69 25.01 0.93
N HIS A 291 2.55 24.40 0.60
CA HIS A 291 2.06 24.36 -0.78
C HIS A 291 1.87 25.74 -1.38
N PHE A 292 1.29 26.68 -0.63
CA PHE A 292 1.13 28.06 -1.06
C PHE A 292 2.47 28.73 -1.41
N TYR A 293 3.49 28.60 -0.55
CA TYR A 293 4.80 29.17 -0.84
C TYR A 293 5.48 28.53 -2.05
N ASP A 294 5.35 27.21 -2.23
CA ASP A 294 5.87 26.53 -3.43
C ASP A 294 5.21 27.08 -4.70
N VAL A 295 3.87 27.16 -4.71
CA VAL A 295 3.10 27.64 -5.87
C VAL A 295 3.39 29.11 -6.13
N LEU A 296 3.51 29.94 -5.10
CA LEU A 296 3.88 31.35 -5.23
C LEU A 296 5.27 31.51 -5.87
N SER A 297 6.25 30.71 -5.43
CA SER A 297 7.60 30.69 -6.01
C SER A 297 7.57 30.30 -7.49
N LEU A 298 6.81 29.26 -7.84
CA LEU A 298 6.64 28.82 -9.23
C LEU A 298 5.91 29.85 -10.08
N TYR A 299 4.86 30.48 -9.55
CA TYR A 299 4.11 31.53 -10.22
C TYR A 299 4.98 32.75 -10.55
N ASN A 300 5.79 33.19 -9.59
CA ASN A 300 6.74 34.31 -9.79
C ASN A 300 7.82 33.99 -10.84
N ARG A 301 8.10 32.70 -11.09
CA ARG A 301 8.99 32.22 -12.16
C ARG A 301 8.25 31.88 -13.46
N SER A 302 6.95 32.16 -13.55
CA SER A 302 6.08 31.80 -14.67
C SER A 302 6.02 30.29 -14.97
N GLN A 303 6.23 29.46 -13.95
CA GLN A 303 6.19 27.99 -14.01
C GLN A 303 4.89 27.39 -13.44
N ALA A 304 4.04 28.22 -12.83
CA ALA A 304 2.70 27.84 -12.42
C ALA A 304 1.67 28.82 -12.99
N PRO A 305 0.49 28.34 -13.43
CA PRO A 305 -0.57 29.21 -13.90
C PRO A 305 -1.19 29.98 -12.72
N LYS A 306 -1.79 31.12 -13.02
CA LYS A 306 -2.53 31.94 -12.06
C LYS A 306 -3.61 31.14 -11.31
N SER A 307 -4.30 30.23 -11.98
CA SER A 307 -5.33 29.37 -11.37
C SER A 307 -4.78 28.56 -10.20
N ALA A 308 -3.56 28.04 -10.29
CA ALA A 308 -2.94 27.29 -9.21
C ALA A 308 -2.71 28.15 -7.96
N LEU A 309 -2.26 29.40 -8.14
CA LEU A 309 -2.08 30.33 -7.03
C LEU A 309 -3.43 30.70 -6.40
N LEU A 310 -4.48 30.91 -7.20
CA LEU A 310 -5.83 31.18 -6.70
C LEU A 310 -6.38 29.99 -5.91
N GLU A 311 -6.17 28.75 -6.36
CA GLU A 311 -6.55 27.54 -5.62
C GLU A 311 -5.79 27.44 -4.28
N ALA A 312 -4.49 27.75 -4.26
CA ALA A 312 -3.70 27.75 -3.03
C ALA A 312 -4.17 28.81 -2.02
N VAL A 313 -4.53 30.01 -2.49
CA VAL A 313 -5.11 31.08 -1.66
C VAL A 313 -6.48 30.67 -1.09
N ALA A 314 -7.33 30.06 -1.92
CA ALA A 314 -8.63 29.55 -1.49
C ALA A 314 -8.49 28.45 -0.42
N CYS A 315 -7.50 27.56 -0.59
CA CYS A 315 -7.20 26.53 0.39
C CYS A 315 -6.82 27.13 1.73
N LEU A 316 -5.88 28.09 1.78
CA LEU A 316 -5.54 28.81 3.01
C LEU A 316 -6.76 29.50 3.64
N GLY A 317 -7.60 30.15 2.84
CA GLY A 317 -8.84 30.78 3.31
C GLY A 317 -9.83 29.81 3.96
N SER A 318 -9.83 28.55 3.52
CA SER A 318 -10.74 27.52 4.06
C SER A 318 -10.23 26.85 5.34
N MET A 319 -8.94 27.00 5.66
CA MET A 319 -8.33 26.32 6.82
C MET A 319 -8.87 26.81 8.16
N GLY A 320 -9.30 28.08 8.25
CA GLY A 320 -9.84 28.63 9.49
C GLY A 320 -8.86 28.71 10.66
N THR A 321 -7.53 28.71 10.40
CA THR A 321 -6.51 28.82 11.45
C THR A 321 -5.78 30.17 11.42
N PRO A 322 -5.29 30.66 12.58
CA PRO A 322 -4.54 31.92 12.65
C PRO A 322 -3.28 31.93 11.77
N GLU A 323 -2.62 30.79 11.61
CA GLU A 323 -1.40 30.67 10.79
C GLU A 323 -1.71 30.86 9.30
N ALA A 324 -2.86 30.34 8.84
CA ALA A 324 -3.31 30.56 7.48
C ALA A 324 -3.66 32.04 7.24
N ALA A 325 -4.31 32.68 8.22
CA ALA A 325 -4.62 34.10 8.16
C ALA A 325 -3.36 34.98 8.16
N GLN A 326 -2.41 34.69 9.04
CA GLN A 326 -1.11 35.36 9.08
C GLN A 326 -0.37 35.21 7.75
N THR A 327 -0.40 34.02 7.14
CA THR A 327 0.25 33.76 5.85
C THR A 327 -0.36 34.62 4.74
N LEU A 328 -1.69 34.65 4.61
CA LEU A 328 -2.36 35.50 3.62
C LEU A 328 -2.18 37.01 3.91
N ALA A 329 -2.13 37.40 5.18
CA ALA A 329 -1.91 38.78 5.60
C ALA A 329 -0.52 39.28 5.20
N LEU A 330 0.52 38.47 5.42
CA LEU A 330 1.89 38.77 4.97
C LEU A 330 1.99 38.81 3.45
N TYR A 331 1.26 37.93 2.75
CA TYR A 331 1.21 38.00 1.30
C TYR A 331 0.54 39.29 0.80
N LEU A 332 -0.54 39.72 1.46
CA LEU A 332 -1.16 41.01 1.16
C LEU A 332 -0.22 42.18 1.44
N GLN A 333 0.57 42.13 2.53
CA GLN A 333 1.59 43.14 2.82
C GLN A 333 2.61 43.26 1.68
N LEU A 334 3.07 42.13 1.14
CA LEU A 334 3.99 42.11 0.01
C LEU A 334 3.37 42.82 -1.20
N ILE A 335 2.14 42.45 -1.58
CA ILE A 335 1.41 43.08 -2.69
C ILE A 335 1.24 44.58 -2.47
N ASN A 336 0.87 44.98 -1.25
CA ASN A 336 0.71 46.39 -0.87
C ASN A 336 2.02 47.18 -1.03
N THR A 337 3.13 46.61 -0.57
CA THR A 337 4.46 47.21 -0.70
C THR A 337 4.85 47.38 -2.18
N GLU A 338 4.57 46.38 -3.00
CA GLU A 338 4.82 46.43 -4.44
C GLU A 338 3.95 47.48 -5.15
N THR A 339 2.68 47.59 -4.74
CA THR A 339 1.74 48.58 -5.26
C THR A 339 2.14 50.01 -4.87
N GLU A 340 2.62 50.21 -3.65
CA GLU A 340 3.17 51.50 -3.19
C GLU A 340 4.37 51.92 -4.05
N GLN A 341 5.23 50.97 -4.41
CA GLN A 341 6.36 51.17 -5.32
C GLN A 341 5.95 51.36 -6.79
N GLY A 342 4.65 51.36 -7.10
CA GLY A 342 4.12 51.56 -8.44
C GLY A 342 4.22 50.34 -9.36
N LYS A 343 4.49 49.14 -8.81
CA LYS A 343 4.44 47.90 -9.61
C LYS A 343 2.99 47.55 -9.96
N VAL A 344 2.84 46.86 -11.09
CA VAL A 344 1.54 46.34 -11.55
C VAL A 344 1.16 45.13 -10.68
N PHE A 345 -0.04 45.16 -10.11
CA PHE A 345 -0.63 44.02 -9.39
C PHE A 345 -1.68 43.32 -10.25
N ASP A 346 -1.96 42.06 -9.94
CA ASP A 346 -3.06 41.32 -10.54
C ASP A 346 -4.33 41.45 -9.68
N GLU A 347 -5.33 42.16 -10.20
CA GLU A 347 -6.57 42.45 -9.46
C GLU A 347 -7.30 41.19 -8.96
N GLN A 348 -7.26 40.08 -9.71
CA GLN A 348 -7.95 38.86 -9.28
C GLN A 348 -7.22 38.20 -8.11
N ILE A 349 -5.89 38.22 -8.10
CA ILE A 349 -5.09 37.70 -6.98
C ILE A 349 -5.34 38.55 -5.73
N VAL A 350 -5.25 39.89 -5.85
CA VAL A 350 -5.52 40.81 -4.73
C VAL A 350 -6.93 40.60 -4.18
N MET A 351 -7.93 40.52 -5.06
CA MET A 351 -9.32 40.27 -4.68
C MET A 351 -9.49 38.91 -3.98
N ALA A 352 -8.83 37.86 -4.45
CA ALA A 352 -8.89 36.54 -3.83
C ALA A 352 -8.28 36.55 -2.43
N VAL A 353 -7.13 37.20 -2.24
CA VAL A 353 -6.48 37.30 -0.93
C VAL A 353 -7.37 38.05 0.07
N ILE A 354 -7.90 39.22 -0.32
CA ILE A 354 -8.78 40.01 0.53
C ILE A 354 -10.03 39.23 0.95
N ARG A 355 -10.69 38.56 0.00
CA ARG A 355 -11.89 37.77 0.29
C ARG A 355 -11.59 36.62 1.24
N ASN A 356 -10.50 35.88 1.02
CA ASN A 356 -10.12 34.78 1.88
C ASN A 356 -9.67 35.24 3.29
N LEU A 357 -9.04 36.41 3.41
CA LEU A 357 -8.79 37.05 4.71
C LEU A 357 -10.09 37.41 5.43
N GLY A 358 -11.08 37.93 4.71
CA GLY A 358 -12.42 38.19 5.26
C GLY A 358 -13.16 36.91 5.68
N ILE A 359 -12.96 35.79 4.98
CA ILE A 359 -13.52 34.47 5.35
C ILE A 359 -12.88 33.95 6.64
N LEU A 360 -11.57 34.07 6.76
CA LEU A 360 -10.83 33.67 7.96
C LEU A 360 -11.23 34.52 9.17
N GLY A 361 -11.45 35.82 8.95
CA GLY A 361 -11.96 36.73 9.98
C GLY A 361 -10.98 36.96 11.13
N ASP A 362 -9.68 36.76 10.93
CA ASP A 362 -8.67 36.93 11.98
C ASP A 362 -8.14 38.38 12.03
N LYS A 363 -8.06 38.96 13.23
CA LYS A 363 -7.58 40.33 13.47
C LYS A 363 -6.18 40.61 12.94
N VAL A 364 -5.34 39.59 12.74
CA VAL A 364 -4.00 39.75 12.15
C VAL A 364 -4.01 40.43 10.78
N ALA A 365 -5.13 40.34 10.07
CA ALA A 365 -5.30 40.97 8.76
C ALA A 365 -5.67 42.47 8.82
N PHE A 366 -6.00 43.01 10.00
CA PHE A 366 -6.58 44.35 10.15
C PHE A 366 -5.72 45.45 9.53
N ASP A 367 -4.45 45.56 9.94
CA ASP A 367 -3.57 46.63 9.47
C ASP A 367 -3.34 46.56 7.96
N TYR A 368 -3.19 45.34 7.43
CA TYR A 368 -2.94 45.12 6.01
C TYR A 368 -4.15 45.41 5.13
N LEU A 369 -5.36 45.10 5.60
CA LEU A 369 -6.60 45.44 4.92
C LEU A 369 -6.89 46.93 5.00
N LEU A 370 -6.62 47.57 6.14
CA LEU A 370 -6.77 49.03 6.30
C LEU A 370 -5.83 49.78 5.36
N TYR A 371 -4.60 49.29 5.19
CA TYR A 371 -3.58 49.93 4.37
C TYR A 371 -3.98 50.08 2.89
N ILE A 372 -4.79 49.15 2.36
CA ILE A 372 -5.36 49.21 1.00
C ILE A 372 -6.10 50.54 0.74
N GLY A 373 -6.76 51.09 1.75
CA GLY A 373 -7.51 52.34 1.62
C GLY A 373 -6.64 53.54 1.22
N TYR A 374 -5.36 53.52 1.58
CA TYR A 374 -4.40 54.59 1.31
C TYR A 374 -3.64 54.41 -0.01
N LEU A 375 -3.69 53.21 -0.60
CA LEU A 375 -2.95 52.89 -1.82
C LEU A 375 -3.77 53.18 -3.09
N LYS A 376 -3.08 53.22 -4.24
CA LYS A 376 -3.65 53.48 -5.57
C LYS A 376 -4.40 52.27 -6.15
N TYR A 377 -5.17 51.58 -5.34
CA TYR A 377 -6.05 50.50 -5.80
C TYR A 377 -7.36 51.04 -6.38
N PRO A 378 -7.97 50.32 -7.33
CA PRO A 378 -9.33 50.55 -7.80
C PRO A 378 -10.36 50.49 -6.67
N ASP A 379 -11.50 51.19 -6.86
CA ASP A 379 -12.58 51.23 -5.88
C ASP A 379 -13.18 49.84 -5.59
N SER A 380 -13.14 48.92 -6.56
CA SER A 380 -13.54 47.51 -6.41
C SER A 380 -12.75 46.83 -5.28
N ILE A 381 -11.43 46.97 -5.29
CA ILE A 381 -10.52 46.40 -4.29
C ILE A 381 -10.70 47.10 -2.94
N LYS A 382 -10.80 48.43 -2.92
CA LYS A 382 -11.02 49.20 -1.69
C LYS A 382 -12.33 48.82 -0.99
N LYS A 383 -13.39 48.63 -1.77
CA LYS A 383 -14.68 48.15 -1.26
C LYS A 383 -14.56 46.74 -0.67
N ALA A 384 -13.93 45.81 -1.40
CA ALA A 384 -13.72 44.45 -0.91
C ALA A 384 -12.91 44.41 0.39
N ALA A 385 -11.89 45.26 0.54
CA ALA A 385 -11.10 45.38 1.76
C ALA A 385 -11.95 45.88 2.94
N LYS A 386 -12.80 46.89 2.71
CA LYS A 386 -13.74 47.38 3.70
C LYS A 386 -14.74 46.31 4.15
N ASP A 387 -15.25 45.52 3.21
CA ASP A 387 -16.17 44.42 3.50
C ASP A 387 -15.46 43.31 4.30
N ALA A 388 -14.20 42.98 3.96
CA ALA A 388 -13.40 42.01 4.71
C ALA A 388 -13.09 42.48 6.14
N LEU A 389 -12.83 43.78 6.36
CA LEU A 389 -12.60 44.36 7.69
C LEU A 389 -13.80 44.17 8.62
N GLN A 390 -15.03 44.23 8.09
CA GLN A 390 -16.25 44.03 8.89
C GLN A 390 -16.42 42.59 9.40
N ASN A 391 -15.78 41.63 8.75
CA ASN A 391 -15.86 40.21 9.11
C ASN A 391 -14.79 39.79 10.13
N LEU A 392 -13.86 40.67 10.49
CA LEU A 392 -12.81 40.37 11.46
C LEU A 392 -13.37 40.21 12.88
N LYS A 393 -12.88 39.21 13.58
CA LYS A 393 -13.20 38.87 14.97
C LYS A 393 -12.02 39.23 15.87
N TRP A 394 -12.32 39.82 17.01
CA TRP A 394 -11.36 40.46 17.92
C TRP A 394 -10.87 39.54 19.06
#